data_AF-A0A6L6T6P4-F1
#
_entry.id   AF-A0A6L6T6P4-F1
#
_cell.length_a   1.000
_cell.length_b   1.000
_cell.length_c   1.000
_cell.angle_alpha   90.00
_cell.angle_beta   90.00
_cell.angle_gamma   90.00
#
_symmetry.space_group_name_H-M   'P 1'
#
loop_
_entity.id
_entity.type
_entity.pdbx_description
1 polymer ?
#
loop_
_entity_poly.entity_id
_entity_poly.type
_entity_poly.pdbx_seq_one_letter_code
_entity_poly.pdbx_strand_id
1 'polypeptide(L)'
;MKIPLLLIALLSSGAFDFALAGECKNVRQQGENVTRKAGTYEQMKDYIDRNYQSCLCRSENYKEFKEEVEAITGSPNAANTNGTDINIVGAHCEIVIAKVETGCENINALSSLGKLEHYQREDCRWALEKLNISREYEDVVYTDSFTDSMRDERNKRFQAADDEHAQNRLELDKSNPEYKWECKKYQDMFAKEGITFTEEHRARYKCY
;
A
#
# COMPACT_ATOMS: atom_id res chain seq x y z
N MET A 1 -27.68 8.95 28.70
CA MET A 1 -26.71 8.08 29.41
C MET A 1 -25.37 8.79 29.44
N LYS A 2 -24.84 9.09 30.64
CA LYS A 2 -23.52 9.71 30.80
C LYS A 2 -22.48 8.60 30.73
N ILE A 3 -21.72 8.53 29.64
CA ILE A 3 -20.53 7.67 29.56
C ILE A 3 -19.55 8.19 30.62
N PRO A 4 -19.09 7.36 31.57
CA PRO A 4 -18.17 7.83 32.59
C PRO A 4 -16.86 8.23 31.91
N LEU A 5 -16.45 9.49 32.11
CA LEU A 5 -15.18 10.05 31.60
C LEU A 5 -13.96 9.16 31.92
N LEU A 6 -14.05 8.30 32.93
CA LEU A 6 -13.04 7.31 33.28
C LEU A 6 -12.78 6.30 32.15
N LEU A 7 -13.81 5.86 31.40
CA LEU A 7 -13.64 4.92 30.30
C LEU A 7 -12.93 5.58 29.11
N ILE A 8 -13.27 6.84 28.81
CA ILE A 8 -12.61 7.62 27.76
C ILE A 8 -11.16 7.92 28.16
N ALA A 9 -10.90 8.23 29.44
CA ALA A 9 -9.56 8.46 29.96
C ALA A 9 -8.68 7.20 29.99
N LEU A 10 -9.25 6.01 30.27
CA LEU A 10 -8.57 4.72 30.14
C LEU A 10 -8.28 4.36 28.67
N LEU A 11 -9.15 4.78 27.74
CA LEU A 11 -8.97 4.58 26.31
C LEU A 11 -8.00 5.59 25.67
N SER A 12 -7.82 6.78 26.27
CA SER A 12 -6.96 7.85 25.74
C SER A 12 -5.56 7.93 26.38
N SER A 13 -5.33 7.28 27.52
CA SER A 13 -4.07 7.36 28.28
C SER A 13 -3.02 6.31 27.89
N GLY A 14 -3.23 5.54 26.83
CA GLY A 14 -2.27 4.50 26.44
C GLY A 14 -2.26 3.29 27.39
N ALA A 15 -3.27 3.12 28.27
CA ALA A 15 -3.39 1.98 29.18
C ALA A 15 -3.69 0.63 28.50
N PHE A 16 -3.55 0.55 27.18
CA PHE A 16 -3.14 -0.69 26.52
C PHE A 16 -1.62 -0.66 26.36
N ASP A 17 -0.90 -0.63 27.48
CA ASP A 17 0.46 -1.14 27.52
C ASP A 17 0.35 -2.65 27.26
N PHE A 18 0.37 -3.00 25.97
CA PHE A 18 0.33 -4.35 25.43
C PHE A 18 1.61 -5.10 25.82
N ALA A 19 1.73 -5.44 27.10
CA ALA A 19 2.88 -6.16 27.65
C ALA A 19 2.67 -7.68 27.75
N LEU A 20 1.49 -8.24 27.42
CA LEU A 20 1.19 -9.64 27.75
C LEU A 20 0.32 -10.44 26.74
N ALA A 21 0.07 -9.93 25.53
CA ALA A 21 -0.53 -10.76 24.48
C ALA A 21 0.58 -11.26 23.56
N GLY A 22 0.97 -12.52 23.70
CA GLY A 22 2.08 -13.12 22.94
C GLY A 22 1.87 -13.23 21.43
N GLU A 23 0.71 -12.82 20.90
CA GLU A 23 0.36 -12.83 19.47
C GLU A 23 -0.54 -11.62 19.17
N CYS A 24 -0.39 -11.00 17.99
CA CYS A 24 -1.15 -9.84 17.55
C CYS A 24 -2.63 -10.12 17.34
N LYS A 25 -3.00 -11.35 16.98
CA LYS A 25 -4.39 -11.83 16.91
C LYS A 25 -5.11 -11.69 18.24
N ASN A 26 -4.41 -11.94 19.35
CA ASN A 26 -4.97 -11.79 20.68
C ASN A 26 -5.22 -10.30 21.00
N VAL A 27 -4.33 -9.40 20.57
CA VAL A 27 -4.51 -7.94 20.69
C VAL A 27 -5.77 -7.48 19.96
N ARG A 28 -5.93 -7.90 18.70
CA ARG A 28 -7.12 -7.57 17.91
C ARG A 28 -8.40 -8.09 18.57
N GLN A 29 -8.43 -9.37 18.93
CA GLN A 29 -9.62 -10.00 19.51
C GLN A 29 -10.02 -9.37 20.86
N GLN A 30 -9.06 -9.01 21.70
CA GLN A 30 -9.34 -8.29 22.95
C GLN A 30 -9.94 -6.91 22.67
N GLY A 31 -9.36 -6.15 21.74
CA GLY A 31 -9.88 -4.84 21.34
C GLY A 31 -11.32 -4.93 20.80
N GLU A 32 -11.59 -5.89 19.93
CA GLU A 32 -12.93 -6.13 19.40
C GLU A 32 -13.93 -6.50 20.52
N ASN A 33 -13.55 -7.41 21.41
CA ASN A 33 -14.42 -7.88 22.49
C ASN A 33 -14.79 -6.76 23.47
N VAL A 34 -13.81 -5.93 23.86
CA VAL A 34 -14.04 -4.80 24.78
C VAL A 34 -14.94 -3.76 24.14
N THR A 35 -14.67 -3.38 22.89
CA THR A 35 -15.42 -2.32 22.19
C THR A 35 -16.81 -2.76 21.76
N ARG A 36 -17.02 -4.04 21.40
CA ARG A 36 -18.36 -4.61 21.19
C ARG A 36 -19.19 -4.60 22.46
N LYS A 37 -18.62 -5.04 23.59
CA LYS A 37 -19.32 -5.00 24.90
C LYS A 37 -19.70 -3.57 25.31
N ALA A 38 -18.88 -2.58 24.94
CA ALA A 38 -19.14 -1.17 25.20
C ALA A 38 -20.07 -0.50 24.17
N GLY A 39 -20.43 -1.16 23.07
CA GLY A 39 -21.22 -0.59 21.98
C GLY A 39 -20.49 0.48 21.15
N THR A 40 -19.15 0.53 21.21
CA THR A 40 -18.31 1.54 20.55
C THR A 40 -17.45 0.98 19.41
N TYR A 41 -17.66 -0.27 19.02
CA TYR A 41 -16.85 -0.95 18.00
C TYR A 41 -16.70 -0.14 16.70
N GLU A 42 -17.80 0.34 16.12
CA GLU A 42 -17.75 1.11 14.87
C GLU A 42 -16.93 2.42 14.99
N GLN A 43 -16.90 3.03 16.18
CA GLN A 43 -16.12 4.24 16.43
C GLN A 43 -14.63 3.96 16.68
N MET A 44 -14.30 2.73 17.07
CA MET A 44 -12.96 2.32 17.49
C MET A 44 -12.28 1.33 16.53
N LYS A 45 -12.99 0.87 15.49
CA LYS A 45 -12.47 -0.10 14.52
C LYS A 45 -11.13 0.32 13.94
N ASP A 46 -11.01 1.57 13.46
CA ASP A 46 -9.77 2.10 12.89
C ASP A 46 -8.62 2.18 13.90
N TYR A 47 -8.93 2.32 15.19
CA TYR A 47 -7.92 2.30 16.25
C TYR A 47 -7.45 0.87 16.54
N ILE A 48 -8.37 -0.08 16.57
CA ILE A 48 -8.08 -1.52 16.73
C ILE A 48 -7.21 -2.01 15.56
N ASP A 49 -7.61 -1.68 14.33
CA ASP A 49 -6.89 -2.09 13.11
C ASP A 49 -5.47 -1.50 13.09
N ARG A 50 -5.29 -0.22 13.47
CA ARG A 50 -3.94 0.38 13.58
C ARG A 50 -3.07 -0.27 14.65
N ASN A 51 -3.63 -0.63 15.80
CA ASN A 51 -2.88 -1.33 16.84
C ASN A 51 -2.50 -2.75 16.41
N TYR A 52 -3.39 -3.44 15.69
CA TYR A 52 -3.10 -4.74 15.11
C TYR A 52 -1.97 -4.66 14.07
N GLN A 53 -2.06 -3.72 13.14
CA GLN A 53 -0.99 -3.43 12.16
C GLN A 53 0.34 -3.14 12.87
N SER A 54 0.35 -2.22 13.83
CA SER A 54 1.54 -1.85 14.60
C SER A 54 2.15 -3.04 15.35
N CYS A 55 1.33 -3.98 15.82
CA CYS A 55 1.81 -5.24 16.39
C CYS A 55 2.45 -6.14 15.34
N LEU A 56 1.79 -6.37 14.19
CA LEU A 56 2.29 -7.23 13.11
C LEU A 56 3.61 -6.71 12.52
N CYS A 57 3.76 -5.39 12.42
CA CYS A 57 4.92 -4.73 11.84
C CYS A 57 6.18 -4.74 12.73
N ARG A 58 6.17 -5.48 13.85
CA ARG A 58 7.36 -5.66 14.70
C ARG A 58 8.15 -6.88 14.27
N SER A 59 9.48 -6.78 14.37
CA SER A 59 10.40 -7.85 13.93
C SER A 59 10.12 -9.20 14.59
N GLU A 60 9.74 -9.20 15.88
CA GLU A 60 9.42 -10.40 16.65
C GLU A 60 8.13 -11.09 16.19
N ASN A 61 7.22 -10.36 15.54
CA ASN A 61 5.93 -10.87 15.06
C ASN A 61 5.93 -11.19 13.56
N TYR A 62 7.12 -11.21 12.93
CA TYR A 62 7.26 -11.47 11.50
C TYR A 62 6.64 -12.81 11.05
N LYS A 63 6.67 -13.83 11.91
CA LYS A 63 6.00 -15.12 11.63
C LYS A 63 4.50 -14.94 11.46
N GLU A 64 3.85 -14.20 12.37
CA GLU A 64 2.42 -13.94 12.32
C GLU A 64 2.05 -13.06 11.12
N PHE A 65 2.88 -12.06 10.79
CA PHE A 65 2.72 -11.28 9.56
C PHE A 65 2.74 -12.15 8.31
N LYS A 66 3.67 -13.12 8.22
CA LYS A 66 3.71 -14.07 7.10
C LYS A 66 2.43 -14.89 7.00
N GLU A 67 1.97 -15.44 8.12
CA GLU A 67 0.73 -16.22 8.17
C GLU A 67 -0.47 -15.43 7.68
N GLU A 68 -0.57 -14.13 8.03
CA GLU A 68 -1.64 -13.24 7.55
C GLU A 68 -1.54 -12.99 6.04
N VAL A 69 -0.33 -12.75 5.51
CA VAL A 69 -0.12 -12.57 4.06
C VAL A 69 -0.44 -13.85 3.30
N GLU A 70 -0.01 -15.02 3.78
CA GLU A 70 -0.32 -16.31 3.17
C GLU A 70 -1.82 -16.61 3.21
N ALA A 71 -2.51 -16.27 4.31
CA ALA A 71 -3.95 -16.41 4.42
C ALA A 71 -4.71 -15.51 3.44
N ILE A 72 -4.28 -14.26 3.28
CA ILE A 72 -4.87 -13.30 2.33
C ILE A 72 -4.67 -13.76 0.88
N THR A 73 -3.45 -14.20 0.56
CA THR A 73 -3.07 -14.52 -0.82
C THR A 73 -3.41 -15.95 -1.23
N GLY A 74 -3.73 -16.82 -0.27
CA GLY A 74 -3.93 -18.25 -0.51
C GLY A 74 -2.68 -18.99 -0.99
N SER A 75 -1.49 -18.37 -0.91
CA SER A 75 -0.25 -18.89 -1.49
C SER A 75 0.83 -19.05 -0.42
N PRO A 76 1.34 -20.28 -0.20
CA PRO A 76 2.47 -20.51 0.69
C PRO A 76 3.71 -19.75 0.21
N ASN A 77 4.41 -19.06 1.11
CA ASN A 77 5.57 -18.21 0.82
C ASN A 77 5.28 -16.96 -0.03
N ALA A 78 4.04 -16.48 -0.08
CA ALA A 78 3.71 -15.22 -0.76
C ALA A 78 4.41 -13.99 -0.14
N ALA A 79 4.76 -14.07 1.14
CA ALA A 79 5.53 -13.06 1.84
C ALA A 79 7.02 -13.15 1.50
N ASN A 80 7.42 -12.52 0.39
CA ASN A 80 8.82 -12.35 0.01
C ASN A 80 9.19 -10.86 0.12
N THR A 81 9.55 -10.41 1.31
CA THR A 81 10.16 -9.10 1.52
C THR A 81 11.64 -9.16 1.15
N ASN A 82 11.97 -8.82 -0.09
CA ASN A 82 13.36 -8.50 -0.44
C ASN A 82 13.74 -7.21 0.31
N GLY A 83 14.63 -7.33 1.30
CA GLY A 83 15.23 -6.17 1.98
C GLY A 83 14.69 -5.87 3.38
N THR A 84 14.76 -6.84 4.30
CA THR A 84 14.32 -6.71 5.70
C THR A 84 15.21 -5.79 6.55
N ASP A 85 15.45 -4.56 6.11
CA ASP A 85 15.50 -3.44 7.03
C ASP A 85 14.05 -3.00 7.20
N ILE A 86 13.38 -3.52 8.23
CA ILE A 86 12.06 -3.01 8.64
C ILE A 86 12.31 -1.60 9.16
N ASN A 87 12.27 -0.61 8.27
CA ASN A 87 12.26 0.79 8.65
C ASN A 87 10.90 1.08 9.26
N ILE A 88 10.81 0.89 10.58
CA ILE A 88 9.66 1.28 11.39
C ILE A 88 9.66 2.81 11.48
N VAL A 89 9.27 3.49 10.41
CA VAL A 89 9.01 4.94 10.45
C VAL A 89 7.59 5.12 10.97
N GLY A 90 7.45 5.04 12.30
CA GLY A 90 6.19 5.24 13.02
C GLY A 90 5.14 4.16 12.75
N ALA A 91 5.07 3.12 13.58
CA ALA A 91 3.98 2.14 13.68
C ALA A 91 3.47 1.43 12.39
N HIS A 92 4.08 1.65 11.23
CA HIS A 92 3.66 1.09 9.95
C HIS A 92 4.85 0.43 9.24
N CYS A 93 4.66 -0.82 8.82
CA CYS A 93 5.57 -1.53 7.91
C CYS A 93 5.16 -1.27 6.46
N GLU A 94 6.16 -1.23 5.58
CA GLU A 94 5.97 -1.12 4.14
C GLU A 94 5.85 -2.53 3.52
N ILE A 95 4.84 -2.73 2.68
CA ILE A 95 4.57 -4.02 2.03
C ILE A 95 4.85 -3.88 0.55
N VAL A 96 5.87 -4.59 0.06
CA VAL A 96 6.20 -4.65 -1.37
C VAL A 96 5.63 -5.92 -1.99
N ILE A 97 4.80 -5.76 -3.01
CA ILE A 97 4.17 -6.83 -3.77
C ILE A 97 5.05 -7.19 -4.97
N ALA A 98 5.72 -8.35 -4.91
CA ALA A 98 6.67 -8.78 -5.94
C ALA A 98 6.02 -9.55 -7.13
N LYS A 99 4.79 -10.05 -6.99
CA LYS A 99 4.10 -10.86 -8.01
C LYS A 99 2.70 -10.35 -8.29
N VAL A 100 2.38 -10.23 -9.58
CA VAL A 100 1.11 -9.68 -10.09
C VAL A 100 -0.06 -10.59 -9.74
N GLU A 101 -0.02 -11.85 -10.15
CA GLU A 101 -1.15 -12.79 -10.08
C GLU A 101 -1.67 -13.03 -8.66
N THR A 102 -0.78 -13.15 -7.67
CA THR A 102 -1.21 -13.46 -6.29
C THR A 102 -1.26 -12.22 -5.40
N GLY A 103 -0.38 -11.25 -5.65
CA GLY A 103 -0.23 -10.09 -4.80
C GLY A 103 -1.13 -8.94 -5.20
N CYS A 104 -1.18 -8.60 -6.48
CA CYS A 104 -1.97 -7.46 -6.95
C CYS A 104 -3.48 -7.71 -6.88
N GLU A 105 -3.94 -8.93 -7.12
CA GLU A 105 -5.35 -9.32 -6.93
C GLU A 105 -5.80 -9.10 -5.47
N ASN A 106 -4.87 -9.20 -4.52
CA ASN A 106 -5.12 -9.07 -3.07
C ASN A 106 -4.66 -7.73 -2.49
N ILE A 107 -4.30 -6.74 -3.31
CA ILE A 107 -3.68 -5.48 -2.85
C ILE A 107 -4.51 -4.74 -1.80
N ASN A 108 -5.83 -4.77 -1.89
CA ASN A 108 -6.72 -4.13 -0.91
C ASN A 108 -6.65 -4.82 0.45
N ALA A 109 -6.65 -6.15 0.48
CA ALA A 109 -6.49 -6.90 1.71
C ALA A 109 -5.08 -6.72 2.28
N LEU A 110 -4.04 -6.77 1.45
CA LEU A 110 -2.66 -6.54 1.88
C LEU A 110 -2.45 -5.13 2.43
N SER A 111 -3.11 -4.11 1.86
CA SER A 111 -3.05 -2.74 2.38
C SER A 111 -3.69 -2.55 3.77
N SER A 112 -4.43 -3.55 4.25
CA SER A 112 -4.94 -3.57 5.62
C SER A 112 -3.92 -4.09 6.64
N LEU A 113 -2.77 -4.62 6.19
CA LEU A 113 -1.70 -5.09 7.06
C LEU A 113 -0.57 -4.07 7.22
N GLY A 114 -0.44 -3.11 6.30
CA GLY A 114 0.64 -2.15 6.30
C GLY A 114 0.49 -1.09 5.21
N LYS A 115 1.41 -0.13 5.19
CA LYS A 115 1.45 0.90 4.17
C LYS A 115 2.01 0.28 2.88
N LEU A 116 1.40 0.60 1.74
CA LEU A 116 1.94 0.24 0.43
C LEU A 116 2.93 1.31 -0.03
N GLU A 117 3.89 0.95 -0.89
CA GLU A 117 4.70 1.95 -1.59
C GLU A 117 3.79 2.91 -2.37
N HIS A 118 4.25 4.15 -2.55
CA HIS A 118 3.46 5.26 -3.12
C HIS A 118 2.76 4.91 -4.44
N TYR A 119 3.43 4.14 -5.32
CA TYR A 119 2.90 3.77 -6.63
C TYR A 119 2.29 2.37 -6.70
N GLN A 120 2.41 1.57 -5.63
CA GLN A 120 2.14 0.14 -5.69
C GLN A 120 0.71 -0.20 -6.14
N ARG A 121 -0.26 0.64 -5.78
CA ARG A 121 -1.65 0.49 -6.22
C ARG A 121 -1.79 0.67 -7.72
N GLU A 122 -1.13 1.66 -8.27
CA GLU A 122 -1.13 1.93 -9.71
C GLU A 122 -0.31 0.88 -10.47
N ASP A 123 0.86 0.50 -9.97
CA ASP A 123 1.68 -0.56 -10.55
C ASP A 123 0.91 -1.89 -10.60
N CYS A 124 0.16 -2.22 -9.54
CA CYS A 124 -0.68 -3.41 -9.51
C CYS A 124 -1.90 -3.34 -10.43
N ARG A 125 -2.58 -2.19 -10.51
CA ARG A 125 -3.69 -1.98 -11.47
C ARG A 125 -3.20 -2.21 -12.90
N TRP A 126 -2.10 -1.55 -13.27
CA TRP A 126 -1.49 -1.66 -14.59
C TRP A 126 -1.08 -3.10 -14.92
N ALA A 127 -0.43 -3.78 -13.98
CA ALA A 127 -0.01 -5.16 -14.19
C ALA A 127 -1.19 -6.13 -14.36
N LEU A 128 -2.27 -5.96 -13.58
CA LEU A 128 -3.49 -6.75 -13.75
C LEU A 128 -4.19 -6.47 -15.08
N GLU A 129 -4.21 -5.23 -15.54
CA GLU A 129 -4.76 -4.87 -16.85
C GLU A 129 -4.01 -5.60 -17.98
N LYS A 130 -2.66 -5.57 -17.96
CA LYS A 130 -1.86 -6.29 -18.97
C LYS A 130 -2.02 -7.81 -18.86
N LEU A 131 -2.18 -8.34 -17.65
CA LEU A 131 -2.45 -9.77 -17.46
C LEU A 131 -3.81 -10.16 -18.06
N ASN A 132 -4.85 -9.36 -17.82
CA ASN A 132 -6.18 -9.61 -18.38
C ASN A 132 -6.17 -9.54 -19.91
N ILE A 133 -5.50 -8.53 -20.49
CA ILE A 133 -5.28 -8.45 -21.94
C ILE A 133 -4.58 -9.72 -22.43
N SER A 134 -3.57 -10.22 -21.72
CA SER A 134 -2.85 -11.44 -22.13
C SER A 134 -3.74 -12.69 -22.10
N ARG A 135 -4.54 -12.85 -21.04
CA ARG A 135 -5.48 -13.97 -20.85
C ARG A 135 -6.51 -14.06 -21.97
N GLU A 136 -6.97 -12.94 -22.51
CA GLU A 136 -7.94 -12.92 -23.62
C GLU A 136 -7.40 -13.53 -24.93
N TYR A 137 -6.07 -13.60 -25.11
CA TYR A 137 -5.44 -14.19 -26.29
C TYR A 137 -4.67 -15.48 -26.00
N GLU A 138 -4.67 -15.95 -24.76
CA GLU A 138 -3.81 -17.05 -24.28
C GLU A 138 -3.99 -18.33 -25.10
N ASP A 139 -5.24 -18.70 -25.40
CA ASP A 139 -5.58 -19.93 -26.12
C ASP A 139 -5.20 -19.90 -27.61
N VAL A 140 -5.00 -18.71 -28.18
CA VAL A 140 -4.83 -18.54 -29.64
C VAL A 140 -3.45 -18.05 -30.01
N VAL A 141 -2.72 -17.35 -29.13
CA VAL A 141 -1.48 -16.62 -29.44
C VAL A 141 -0.36 -17.46 -30.05
N TYR A 142 -0.35 -18.77 -29.79
CA TYR A 142 0.63 -19.73 -30.32
C TYR A 142 0.10 -20.59 -31.48
N THR A 143 -1.03 -20.21 -32.05
CA THR A 143 -1.71 -20.94 -33.14
C THR A 143 -1.79 -20.10 -34.41
N ASP A 144 -2.01 -20.73 -35.56
CA ASP A 144 -2.24 -20.04 -36.83
C ASP A 144 -3.51 -19.16 -36.82
N SER A 145 -4.39 -19.35 -35.84
CA SER A 145 -5.57 -18.50 -35.61
C SER A 145 -5.22 -17.12 -35.05
N PHE A 146 -4.01 -16.92 -34.52
CA PHE A 146 -3.55 -15.60 -34.06
C PHE A 146 -3.00 -14.78 -35.22
N THR A 147 -3.95 -14.13 -35.90
CA THR A 147 -3.68 -13.28 -37.05
C THR A 147 -2.91 -12.01 -36.68
N ASP A 148 -2.27 -11.38 -37.68
CA ASP A 148 -1.61 -10.09 -37.50
C ASP A 148 -2.56 -8.99 -37.01
N SER A 149 -3.82 -9.01 -37.46
CA SER A 149 -4.84 -8.07 -36.97
C SER A 149 -5.08 -8.22 -35.46
N MET A 150 -5.13 -9.45 -34.94
CA MET A 150 -5.29 -9.70 -33.51
C MET A 150 -4.04 -9.30 -32.72
N ARG A 151 -2.86 -9.54 -33.30
CA ARG A 151 -1.58 -9.09 -32.72
C ARG A 151 -1.54 -7.56 -32.59
N ASP A 152 -1.94 -6.86 -33.64
CA ASP A 152 -1.98 -5.40 -33.67
C ASP A 152 -3.01 -4.84 -32.69
N GLU A 153 -4.20 -5.44 -32.61
CA GLU A 153 -5.22 -5.06 -31.64
C GLU A 153 -4.72 -5.24 -30.20
N ARG A 154 -4.16 -6.40 -29.87
CA ARG A 154 -3.58 -6.67 -28.55
C ARG A 154 -2.48 -5.68 -28.21
N ASN A 155 -1.58 -5.40 -29.16
CA ASN A 155 -0.48 -4.45 -28.94
C ASN A 155 -0.99 -3.02 -28.72
N LYS A 156 -2.03 -2.58 -29.45
CA LYS A 156 -2.68 -1.28 -29.19
C LYS A 156 -3.26 -1.20 -27.78
N ARG A 157 -3.88 -2.28 -27.30
CA ARG A 157 -4.42 -2.33 -25.92
C ARG A 157 -3.31 -2.29 -24.87
N PHE A 158 -2.19 -2.99 -25.09
CA PHE A 158 -1.03 -2.86 -24.21
C PHE A 158 -0.47 -1.44 -24.18
N GLN A 159 -0.35 -0.79 -25.35
CA GLN A 159 0.11 0.59 -25.41
C GLN A 159 -0.83 1.54 -24.67
N ALA A 160 -2.15 1.38 -24.84
CA ALA A 160 -3.14 2.18 -24.12
C ALA A 160 -3.01 2.02 -22.60
N ALA A 161 -2.79 0.79 -22.11
CA ALA A 161 -2.55 0.53 -20.69
C ALA A 161 -1.23 1.16 -20.19
N ASP A 162 -0.17 1.12 -21.00
CA ASP A 162 1.12 1.76 -20.68
C ASP A 162 0.99 3.30 -20.64
N ASP A 163 0.23 3.90 -21.57
CA ASP A 163 -0.02 5.34 -21.61
C ASP A 163 -0.87 5.81 -20.40
N GLU A 164 -1.93 5.08 -20.06
CA GLU A 164 -2.75 5.36 -18.87
C GLU A 164 -1.91 5.25 -17.58
N HIS A 165 -1.07 4.23 -17.48
CA HIS A 165 -0.18 4.03 -16.34
C HIS A 165 0.78 5.22 -16.16
N ALA A 166 1.40 5.69 -17.24
CA ALA A 166 2.28 6.85 -17.20
C ALA A 166 1.53 8.11 -16.71
N GLN A 167 0.30 8.33 -17.17
CA GLN A 167 -0.53 9.46 -16.72
C GLN A 167 -0.89 9.35 -15.24
N ASN A 168 -1.34 8.18 -14.77
CA ASN A 168 -1.70 7.99 -13.37
C ASN A 168 -0.49 8.17 -12.44
N ARG A 169 0.70 7.68 -12.82
CA ARG A 169 1.92 7.92 -12.05
C ARG A 169 2.30 9.40 -12.00
N LEU A 170 2.10 10.14 -13.09
CA LEU A 170 2.31 11.60 -13.09
C LEU A 170 1.37 12.32 -12.13
N GLU A 171 0.10 11.92 -12.03
CA GLU A 171 -0.84 12.48 -11.06
C GLU A 171 -0.47 12.10 -9.61
N LEU A 172 0.01 10.87 -9.39
CA LEU A 172 0.55 10.46 -8.11
C LEU A 172 1.81 11.26 -7.73
N ASP A 173 2.67 11.60 -8.69
CA ASP A 173 3.83 12.47 -8.47
C ASP A 173 3.40 13.86 -7.97
N LYS A 174 2.41 14.47 -8.62
CA LYS A 174 1.84 15.78 -8.21
C LYS A 174 1.31 15.78 -6.79
N SER A 175 0.79 14.65 -6.33
CA SER A 175 0.23 14.52 -4.98
C SER A 175 1.27 14.12 -3.92
N ASN A 176 2.48 13.71 -4.31
CA ASN A 176 3.52 13.28 -3.38
C ASN A 176 4.05 14.45 -2.51
N PRO A 177 3.87 14.42 -1.18
CA PRO A 177 4.35 15.47 -0.28
C PRO A 177 5.88 15.65 -0.31
N GLU A 178 6.64 14.59 -0.59
CA GLU A 178 8.10 14.65 -0.68
C GLU A 178 8.56 15.49 -1.85
N TYR A 179 7.95 15.31 -3.04
CA TYR A 179 8.27 16.12 -4.21
C TYR A 179 7.84 17.58 -4.03
N LYS A 180 6.77 17.87 -3.28
CA LYS A 180 6.43 19.25 -2.92
C LYS A 180 7.50 19.91 -2.05
N TRP A 181 8.05 19.16 -1.09
CA TRP A 181 9.13 19.65 -0.23
C TRP A 181 10.44 19.82 -1.01
N GLU A 182 10.84 18.83 -1.82
CA GLU A 182 12.04 18.90 -2.66
C GLU A 182 11.94 20.05 -3.67
N CYS A 183 10.77 20.22 -4.28
CA CYS A 183 10.51 21.32 -5.19
C CYS A 183 10.73 22.67 -4.52
N LYS A 184 10.16 22.87 -3.33
CA LYS A 184 10.34 24.10 -2.55
C LYS A 184 11.80 24.32 -2.19
N LYS A 185 12.52 23.27 -1.79
CA LYS A 185 13.95 23.33 -1.47
C LYS A 185 14.77 23.84 -2.67
N TYR A 186 14.53 23.33 -3.87
CA TYR A 186 15.22 23.81 -5.07
C TYR A 186 14.79 25.22 -5.45
N GLN A 187 13.51 25.56 -5.40
CA GLN A 187 13.05 26.94 -5.62
C GLN A 187 13.75 27.94 -4.69
N ASP A 188 13.85 27.63 -3.39
CA ASP A 188 14.51 28.46 -2.40
C ASP A 188 16.04 28.56 -2.63
N MET A 189 16.67 27.48 -3.11
CA MET A 189 18.10 27.47 -3.46
C MET A 189 18.39 28.36 -4.67
N PHE A 190 17.63 28.21 -5.76
CA PHE A 190 17.78 29.04 -6.97
C PHE A 190 17.51 30.52 -6.65
N ALA A 191 16.49 30.81 -5.84
CA ALA A 191 16.20 32.18 -5.39
C ALA A 191 17.35 32.80 -4.59
N LYS A 192 18.03 32.04 -3.72
CA LYS A 192 19.22 32.49 -2.97
C LYS A 192 20.40 32.78 -3.88
N GLU A 193 20.54 32.03 -4.98
CA GLU A 193 21.60 32.22 -5.97
C GLU A 193 21.25 33.30 -7.02
N GLY A 194 20.05 33.90 -6.94
CA GLY A 194 19.58 34.89 -7.92
C GLY A 194 19.27 34.28 -9.29
N ILE A 195 19.10 32.96 -9.37
CA ILE A 195 18.82 32.22 -10.61
C ILE A 195 17.30 32.06 -10.76
N THR A 196 16.78 32.34 -11.96
CA THR A 196 15.36 32.12 -12.26
C THR A 196 15.05 30.62 -12.34
N PHE A 197 14.03 30.19 -11.61
CA PHE A 197 13.53 28.82 -11.68
C PHE A 197 12.67 28.64 -12.94
N THR A 198 13.16 27.87 -13.92
CA THR A 198 12.55 27.70 -15.25
C THR A 198 11.69 26.43 -15.31
N GLU A 199 10.93 26.27 -16.39
CA GLU A 199 10.18 25.03 -16.61
C GLU A 199 11.07 23.80 -16.85
N GLU A 200 12.27 24.00 -17.37
CA GLU A 200 13.26 22.91 -17.47
C GLU A 200 13.73 22.47 -16.07
N HIS A 201 13.92 23.41 -15.15
CA HIS A 201 14.17 23.08 -13.74
C HIS A 201 12.97 22.38 -13.10
N ARG A 202 11.73 22.80 -13.43
CA ARG A 202 10.55 22.13 -12.91
C ARG A 202 10.48 20.66 -13.29
N ALA A 203 10.65 20.37 -14.58
CA ALA A 203 10.65 19.01 -15.10
C ALA A 203 11.79 18.18 -14.49
N ARG A 204 12.99 18.75 -14.37
CA ARG A 204 14.18 18.05 -13.83
C ARG A 204 14.04 17.70 -12.35
N TYR A 205 13.43 18.58 -11.55
CA TYR A 205 13.29 18.41 -10.10
C TYR A 205 11.89 17.92 -9.68
N LYS A 206 11.10 17.37 -10.63
CA LYS A 206 9.75 16.85 -10.39
C LYS A 206 8.84 17.84 -9.63
N CYS A 207 8.99 19.12 -9.96
CA CYS A 207 8.14 20.21 -9.49
C CYS A 207 6.88 20.28 -10.36
N TYR A 208 5.90 19.44 -10.08
CA TYR A 208 4.62 19.42 -10.78
C TYR A 208 3.56 20.30 -10.10
#